data_AF-A0A0F9ACQ5-F1
#
_entry.id   AF-A0A0F9ACQ5-F1
#
_cell.length_a   1.000
_cell.length_b   1.000
_cell.length_c   1.000
_cell.angle_alpha   90.00
_cell.angle_beta   90.00
_cell.angle_gamma   90.00
#
_symmetry.space_group_name_H-M   'P 1'
#
loop_
_entity.id
_entity.type
_entity.pdbx_description
1 polymer ?
#
loop_
_entity_poly.entity_id
_entity_poly.type
_entity_poly.pdbx_seq_one_letter_code
_entity_poly.pdbx_strand_id
1 'polypeptide(L)'
;MNEVENLVWILPDSRPEHYPGSWPLEFEEKLLTLYGFDYHVDLKEDVVQLFSGGVQHGFKVDLKEDSHPDYHGDAHALPEEWTNRWKMCILDPPYTSNWSRVLYGVSEILHSKYIAEAVRIVKPRGFIACYHWAMTPTPDNC
;
A
#
# COMPACT_ATOMS: atom_id res chain seq x y z
N MET A 1 27.22 -7.75 -0.94
CA MET A 1 25.82 -7.73 -0.49
C MET A 1 25.59 -6.36 0.11
N ASN A 2 24.58 -5.63 -0.34
CA ASN A 2 24.17 -4.42 0.37
C ASN A 2 23.60 -4.85 1.72
N GLU A 3 23.95 -4.16 2.80
CA GLU A 3 23.33 -4.38 4.10
C GLU A 3 21.84 -4.08 4.01
N VAL A 4 21.01 -4.98 4.53
CA VAL A 4 19.57 -4.75 4.68
C VAL A 4 19.38 -4.12 6.05
N GLU A 5 19.00 -2.85 6.07
CA GLU A 5 18.66 -2.15 7.30
C GLU A 5 17.30 -2.64 7.81
N ASN A 6 17.23 -3.01 9.08
CA ASN A 6 15.97 -3.32 9.75
C ASN A 6 15.57 -2.15 10.64
N LEU A 7 14.44 -1.52 10.31
CA LEU A 7 13.87 -0.44 11.09
C LEU A 7 12.71 -0.95 11.95
N VAL A 8 12.65 -0.46 13.19
CA VAL A 8 11.54 -0.75 14.11
C VAL A 8 10.96 0.58 14.59
N TRP A 9 9.65 0.75 14.42
CA TRP A 9 8.93 1.93 14.91
C TRP A 9 7.92 1.53 15.99
N ILE A 10 7.86 2.34 17.05
CA ILE A 10 6.84 2.25 18.09
C ILE A 10 5.87 3.40 17.81
N LEU A 11 4.63 3.06 17.45
CA LEU A 11 3.63 4.03 17.00
C LEU A 11 2.33 3.89 17.80
N PRO A 12 1.55 4.99 17.94
CA PRO A 12 0.23 4.91 18.55
C PRO A 12 -0.69 4.02 17.70
N ASP A 13 -1.65 3.39 18.35
CA ASP A 13 -2.71 2.67 17.65
C ASP A 13 -3.49 3.64 16.74
N SER A 14 -4.10 3.09 15.69
CA SER A 14 -4.98 3.81 14.79
C SER A 14 -6.12 4.50 15.57
N ARG A 15 -6.41 5.76 15.23
CA ARG A 15 -7.44 6.63 15.84
C ARG A 15 -8.89 6.14 15.49
N PRO A 16 -9.97 6.62 16.15
CA PRO A 16 -11.21 5.87 16.44
C PRO A 16 -12.14 5.51 15.27
N GLU A 17 -11.73 5.68 14.02
CA GLU A 17 -12.59 5.46 12.85
C GLU A 17 -12.82 3.98 12.54
N HIS A 18 -12.23 3.05 13.31
CA HIS A 18 -12.44 1.60 13.25
C HIS A 18 -12.45 1.04 11.82
N TYR A 19 -11.73 1.65 10.87
CA TYR A 19 -11.57 1.06 9.54
C TYR A 19 -10.68 -0.19 9.69
N PRO A 20 -11.20 -1.40 9.41
CA PRO A 20 -10.44 -2.62 9.60
C PRO A 20 -9.22 -2.62 8.66
N GLY A 21 -8.04 -2.85 9.22
CA GLY A 21 -6.77 -2.83 8.47
C GLY A 21 -6.08 -1.46 8.40
N SER A 22 -6.57 -0.44 9.11
CA SER A 22 -5.86 0.84 9.21
C SER A 22 -4.45 0.70 9.77
N TRP A 23 -3.54 1.50 9.23
CA TRP A 23 -2.18 1.60 9.75
C TRP A 23 -2.13 2.29 11.12
N PRO A 24 -1.08 2.00 11.92
CA PRO A 24 -0.79 2.76 13.13
C PRO A 24 -0.71 4.27 12.83
N LEU A 25 -1.00 5.09 13.83
CA LEU A 25 -0.95 6.53 13.66
C LEU A 25 0.46 7.00 13.29
N GLU A 26 0.56 8.04 12.45
CA GLU A 26 1.82 8.63 11.94
C GLU A 26 2.66 7.70 11.07
N PHE A 27 2.21 6.46 10.84
CA PHE A 27 2.98 5.48 10.10
C PHE A 27 3.21 5.88 8.63
N GLU A 28 2.15 6.31 7.95
CA GLU A 28 2.20 6.79 6.57
C GLU A 28 3.21 7.95 6.41
N GLU A 29 3.11 8.95 7.29
CA GLU A 29 3.98 10.13 7.30
C GLU A 29 5.45 9.76 7.54
N LYS A 30 5.71 8.82 8.45
CA LYS A 30 7.07 8.30 8.70
C LYS A 30 7.64 7.53 7.52
N LEU A 31 6.82 6.71 6.86
CA LEU A 31 7.23 5.98 5.65
C LEU A 31 7.60 6.96 4.53
N LEU A 32 6.77 7.97 4.28
CA LEU A 32 7.03 9.01 3.28
C LEU A 32 8.31 9.78 3.60
N THR A 33 8.50 10.17 4.86
CA THR A 33 9.71 10.87 5.32
C THR A 33 10.96 10.01 5.14
N LEU A 34 10.89 8.70 5.43
CA LEU A 34 12.01 7.76 5.26
C LEU A 34 12.53 7.75 3.81
N TYR A 35 11.63 7.87 2.84
CA TYR A 35 11.99 7.92 1.41
C TYR A 35 12.16 9.34 0.85
N GLY A 36 12.16 10.36 1.71
CA GLY A 36 12.45 11.74 1.34
C GLY A 36 11.30 12.51 0.71
N PHE A 37 10.05 12.08 0.95
CA PHE A 37 8.86 12.81 0.52
C PHE A 37 8.39 13.79 1.60
N ASP A 38 8.06 15.02 1.18
CA ASP A 38 7.40 16.01 2.04
C ASP A 38 5.89 15.78 1.99
N TYR A 39 5.31 15.27 3.08
CA TYR A 39 3.87 14.96 3.16
C TYR A 39 3.02 16.20 3.47
N HIS A 40 3.61 17.38 3.64
CA HIS A 40 2.88 18.64 3.76
C HIS A 40 2.49 19.25 2.40
N VAL A 41 2.98 18.69 1.29
CA VAL A 41 2.56 19.05 -0.07
C VAL A 41 1.67 17.99 -0.69
N ASP A 42 0.99 18.32 -1.79
CA ASP A 42 0.23 17.34 -2.55
C ASP A 42 1.17 16.35 -3.25
N LEU A 43 1.05 15.07 -2.90
CA LEU A 43 1.89 13.99 -3.39
C LEU A 43 1.25 13.18 -4.53
N LYS A 44 0.08 13.58 -5.07
CA LYS A 44 -0.64 12.78 -6.10
C LYS A 44 0.15 12.50 -7.38
N GLU A 45 1.07 13.38 -7.76
CA GLU A 45 1.93 13.15 -8.94
C GLU A 45 3.22 12.37 -8.63
N ASP A 46 3.51 12.15 -7.34
CA ASP A 46 4.75 11.54 -6.88
C ASP A 46 4.56 10.16 -6.25
N VAL A 47 3.46 9.96 -5.53
CA VAL A 47 3.15 8.73 -4.79
C VAL A 47 1.79 8.20 -5.23
N VAL A 48 1.72 6.90 -5.51
CA VAL A 48 0.47 6.18 -5.75
C VAL A 48 0.27 5.11 -4.69
N GLN A 49 -0.96 4.96 -4.21
CA GLN A 49 -1.35 3.96 -3.23
C GLN A 49 -2.35 2.99 -3.84
N LEU A 50 -1.94 1.74 -4.00
CA LEU A 50 -2.83 0.66 -4.41
C LEU A 50 -3.46 0.03 -3.17
N PHE A 51 -4.74 -0.36 -3.27
CA PHE A 51 -5.51 -0.81 -2.10
C PHE A 51 -5.61 0.30 -1.04
N SER A 52 -5.89 1.52 -1.51
CA SER A 52 -5.71 2.75 -0.73
C SER A 52 -6.52 2.84 0.56
N GLY A 53 -7.67 2.16 0.68
CA GLY A 53 -8.49 2.21 1.89
C GLY A 53 -8.67 3.64 2.42
N GLY A 54 -8.26 3.87 3.67
CA GLY A 54 -8.36 5.18 4.35
C GLY A 54 -7.09 6.03 4.36
N VAL A 55 -6.11 5.77 3.48
CA VAL A 55 -4.84 6.55 3.45
C VAL A 55 -5.07 8.02 3.12
N GLN A 56 -4.16 8.88 3.61
CA GLN A 56 -4.31 10.33 3.53
C GLN A 56 -3.55 10.95 2.35
N HIS A 57 -2.42 10.36 1.94
CA HIS A 57 -1.50 10.97 0.98
C HIS A 57 -1.37 10.19 -0.32
N GLY A 58 -1.01 10.93 -1.38
CA GLY A 58 -0.77 10.37 -2.71
C GLY A 58 -2.04 10.15 -3.52
N PHE A 59 -1.85 9.59 -4.71
CA PHE A 59 -2.94 9.23 -5.63
C PHE A 59 -3.53 7.89 -5.23
N LYS A 60 -4.83 7.87 -4.91
CA LYS A 60 -5.50 6.72 -4.31
C LYS A 60 -6.16 5.83 -5.36
N VAL A 61 -5.82 4.55 -5.35
CA VAL A 61 -6.43 3.51 -6.18
C VAL A 61 -7.09 2.48 -5.27
N ASP A 62 -8.40 2.26 -5.47
CA ASP A 62 -9.14 1.25 -4.73
C ASP A 62 -10.25 0.64 -5.57
N LEU A 63 -10.65 -0.59 -5.23
CA LEU A 63 -11.80 -1.25 -5.82
C LEU A 63 -13.11 -0.87 -5.09
N LYS A 64 -13.02 -0.33 -3.88
CA LYS A 64 -14.19 0.10 -3.10
C LYS A 64 -14.42 1.60 -3.27
N GLU A 65 -15.52 1.98 -3.91
CA GLU A 65 -15.88 3.38 -4.12
C GLU A 65 -16.08 4.16 -2.81
N ASP A 66 -16.58 3.50 -1.75
CA ASP A 66 -16.80 4.13 -0.42
C ASP A 66 -15.49 4.60 0.25
N SER A 67 -14.32 4.17 -0.24
CA SER A 67 -13.03 4.67 0.25
C SER A 67 -12.62 6.01 -0.40
N HIS A 68 -13.46 6.54 -1.30
CA HIS A 68 -13.23 7.75 -2.05
C HIS A 68 -11.85 7.80 -2.73
N PRO A 69 -11.53 6.82 -3.61
CA PRO A 69 -10.26 6.80 -4.34
C PRO A 69 -10.23 7.90 -5.41
N ASP A 70 -9.03 8.29 -5.85
CA ASP A 70 -8.84 9.16 -7.02
C ASP A 70 -9.10 8.39 -8.32
N TYR A 71 -8.87 7.07 -8.29
CA TYR A 71 -9.23 6.14 -9.35
C TYR A 71 -9.87 4.89 -8.78
N HIS A 72 -11.13 4.65 -9.16
CA HIS A 72 -11.85 3.43 -8.84
C HIS A 72 -11.46 2.33 -9.84
N GLY A 73 -10.70 1.33 -9.40
CA GLY A 73 -10.24 0.25 -10.27
C GLY A 73 -9.42 -0.84 -9.58
N ASP A 74 -9.12 -1.89 -10.35
CA ASP A 74 -8.39 -3.08 -9.88
C ASP A 74 -6.87 -2.89 -10.01
N ALA A 75 -6.16 -3.02 -8.89
CA ALA A 75 -4.69 -2.96 -8.83
C ALA A 75 -3.99 -4.07 -9.64
N HIS A 76 -4.70 -5.12 -10.07
CA HIS A 76 -4.15 -6.16 -10.95
C HIS A 76 -4.14 -5.74 -12.43
N ALA A 77 -4.83 -4.67 -12.81
CA ALA A 77 -4.96 -4.21 -14.19
C ALA A 77 -5.16 -2.69 -14.25
N LEU A 78 -4.06 -1.95 -14.12
CA LEU A 78 -4.05 -0.49 -14.17
C LEU A 78 -3.94 0.02 -15.63
N PRO A 79 -4.32 1.26 -15.91
CA PRO A 79 -4.17 1.85 -17.25
C PRO A 79 -2.74 1.75 -17.79
N GLU A 80 -2.61 1.48 -19.09
CA GLU A 80 -1.31 1.25 -19.74
C GLU A 80 -0.45 2.53 -19.73
N GLU A 81 -1.09 3.68 -19.89
CA GLU A 81 -0.48 5.01 -19.90
C GLU A 81 0.13 5.44 -18.57
N TRP A 82 -0.08 4.67 -17.49
CA TRP A 82 0.50 4.93 -16.17
C TRP A 82 1.94 4.43 -16.01
N THR A 83 2.50 3.80 -17.04
CA THR A 83 3.88 3.29 -17.04
C THR A 83 4.88 4.40 -16.70
N ASN A 84 5.79 4.15 -15.76
CA ASN A 84 6.82 5.11 -15.30
C ASN A 84 6.27 6.49 -14.88
N ARG A 85 5.12 6.53 -14.20
CA ARG A 85 4.46 7.77 -13.78
C ARG A 85 4.89 8.26 -12.39
N TRP A 86 4.88 7.39 -11.39
CA TRP A 86 5.12 7.78 -9.98
C TRP A 86 6.56 7.52 -9.54
N LYS A 87 7.00 8.24 -8.50
CA LYS A 87 8.30 8.02 -7.85
C LYS A 87 8.22 6.93 -6.78
N MET A 88 7.02 6.69 -6.22
CA MET A 88 6.79 5.66 -5.23
C MET A 88 5.41 5.01 -5.41
N CYS A 89 5.35 3.70 -5.21
CA CYS A 89 4.10 2.96 -5.05
C CYS A 89 4.06 2.32 -3.66
N ILE A 90 2.97 2.55 -2.93
CA ILE A 90 2.70 1.90 -1.64
C ILE A 90 1.55 0.91 -1.83
N LEU A 91 1.71 -0.29 -1.30
CA LEU A 91 0.73 -1.37 -1.41
C LEU A 91 0.48 -2.02 -0.06
N ASP A 92 -0.77 -1.98 0.42
CA ASP A 92 -1.24 -2.80 1.53
C ASP A 92 -2.44 -3.68 1.10
N PRO A 93 -2.17 -4.73 0.31
CA PRO A 93 -3.21 -5.61 -0.17
C PRO A 93 -3.76 -6.48 0.97
N PRO A 94 -5.03 -6.94 0.90
CA PRO A 94 -5.53 -7.90 1.86
C PRO A 94 -4.67 -9.17 1.94
N TYR A 95 -4.37 -9.60 3.16
CA TYR A 95 -3.38 -10.65 3.42
C TYR A 95 -3.82 -12.07 2.99
N THR A 96 -5.09 -12.29 2.70
CA THR A 96 -5.58 -13.61 2.23
C THR A 96 -6.69 -13.46 1.20
N SER A 97 -6.86 -14.48 0.35
CA SER A 97 -8.01 -14.58 -0.56
C SER A 97 -9.37 -14.56 0.18
N ASN A 98 -9.41 -15.06 1.42
CA ASN A 98 -10.61 -14.94 2.26
C ASN A 98 -10.88 -13.48 2.63
N TRP A 99 -9.87 -12.75 3.08
CA TRP A 99 -9.98 -11.32 3.38
C TRP A 99 -10.32 -10.50 2.13
N SER A 100 -9.74 -10.83 0.98
CA SER A 100 -10.12 -10.25 -0.32
C SER A 100 -11.60 -10.43 -0.63
N ARG A 101 -12.12 -11.66 -0.45
CA ARG A 101 -13.54 -11.95 -0.67
C ARG A 101 -14.44 -11.18 0.28
N VAL A 102 -14.04 -11.06 1.54
CA VAL A 102 -14.79 -10.32 2.57
C VAL A 102 -14.81 -8.82 2.29
N LEU A 103 -13.66 -8.24 1.95
CA LEU A 103 -13.51 -6.78 1.78
C LEU A 103 -14.02 -6.29 0.41
N TYR A 104 -13.82 -7.09 -0.63
CA TYR A 104 -13.95 -6.64 -2.02
C TYR A 104 -14.79 -7.57 -2.91
N GLY A 105 -15.32 -8.68 -2.37
CA GLY A 105 -16.12 -9.64 -3.15
C GLY A 105 -15.35 -10.42 -4.22
N VAL A 106 -14.03 -10.23 -4.33
CA VAL A 106 -13.16 -10.89 -5.31
C VAL A 106 -12.51 -12.15 -4.71
N SER A 107 -12.34 -13.18 -5.53
CA SER A 107 -11.95 -14.51 -5.04
C SER A 107 -10.46 -14.70 -4.84
N GLU A 108 -9.60 -13.84 -5.41
CA GLU A 108 -8.16 -14.06 -5.40
C GLU A 108 -7.38 -12.74 -5.55
N ILE A 109 -6.46 -12.50 -4.61
CA ILE A 109 -5.42 -11.48 -4.74
C ILE A 109 -4.18 -12.16 -5.28
N LEU A 110 -3.72 -11.68 -6.44
CA LEU A 110 -2.61 -12.25 -7.16
C LEU A 110 -1.36 -11.39 -6.95
N HIS A 111 -0.56 -11.75 -5.94
CA HIS A 111 0.69 -11.06 -5.59
C HIS A 111 1.57 -10.74 -6.79
N SER A 112 1.80 -11.72 -7.66
CA SER A 112 2.63 -11.53 -8.85
C SER A 112 2.09 -10.47 -9.82
N LYS A 113 0.76 -10.32 -9.93
CA LYS A 113 0.14 -9.38 -10.86
C LYS A 113 0.19 -7.94 -10.34
N TYR A 114 -0.28 -7.70 -9.11
CA TYR A 114 -0.27 -6.32 -8.60
C TYR A 114 1.15 -5.80 -8.36
N ILE A 115 2.12 -6.68 -8.03
CA ILE A 115 3.54 -6.27 -7.95
C ILE A 115 4.09 -5.95 -9.34
N ALA A 116 3.74 -6.72 -10.37
CA ALA A 116 4.16 -6.41 -11.74
C ALA A 116 3.62 -5.04 -12.18
N GLU A 117 2.37 -4.72 -11.83
CA GLU A 117 1.78 -3.40 -12.08
C GLU A 117 2.50 -2.31 -11.29
N ALA A 118 2.81 -2.52 -10.01
CA ALA A 118 3.59 -1.57 -9.21
C ALA A 118 4.96 -1.28 -9.84
N VAL A 119 5.66 -2.32 -10.30
CA VAL A 119 6.95 -2.19 -11.01
C VAL A 119 6.78 -1.41 -12.31
N ARG A 120 5.71 -1.64 -13.06
CA ARG A 120 5.44 -0.97 -14.34
C ARG A 120 5.16 0.53 -14.16
N ILE A 121 4.34 0.90 -13.18
CA ILE A 121 3.88 2.29 -13.00
C ILE A 121 4.91 3.17 -12.28
N VAL A 122 5.86 2.58 -11.54
CA VAL A 122 6.92 3.30 -10.85
C VAL A 122 8.07 3.61 -11.80
N LYS A 123 8.54 4.86 -11.79
CA LYS A 123 9.70 5.32 -12.56
C LYS A 123 10.95 4.49 -12.23
N PRO A 124 11.89 4.32 -13.17
CA PRO A 124 13.18 3.72 -12.86
C PRO A 124 13.84 4.43 -11.68
N ARG A 125 14.37 3.66 -10.73
CA ARG A 125 14.95 4.14 -9.45
C ARG A 125 13.93 4.69 -8.45
N GLY A 126 12.63 4.54 -8.71
CA GLY A 126 11.57 4.79 -7.73
C GLY A 126 11.48 3.67 -6.68
N PHE A 127 10.57 3.85 -5.72
CA PHE A 127 10.40 2.97 -4.58
C PHE A 127 9.10 2.18 -4.66
N ILE A 128 9.13 0.95 -4.16
CA ILE A 128 7.94 0.12 -3.95
C ILE A 128 7.95 -0.30 -2.50
N ALA A 129 6.96 0.16 -1.73
CA ALA A 129 6.73 -0.26 -0.35
C ALA A 129 5.54 -1.22 -0.34
N CYS A 130 5.80 -2.51 -0.13
CA CYS A 130 4.75 -3.53 -0.04
C CYS A 130 4.63 -4.02 1.40
N TYR A 131 3.45 -3.87 1.97
CA TYR A 131 3.10 -4.55 3.20
C TYR A 131 2.87 -6.02 2.89
N HIS A 132 3.53 -6.84 3.69
CA HIS A 132 3.36 -8.27 3.60
C HIS A 132 3.45 -8.87 4.99
N TRP A 133 2.62 -9.87 5.25
CA TRP A 133 2.75 -10.65 6.45
C TRP A 133 3.90 -11.64 6.26
N ALA A 134 5.05 -11.34 6.87
CA ALA A 134 6.00 -12.40 7.16
C ALA A 134 5.36 -13.25 8.28
N MET A 135 4.78 -14.41 7.95
CA MET A 135 4.30 -15.33 8.99
C MET A 135 5.50 -15.70 9.86
N THR A 136 5.61 -15.08 11.03
CA THR A 136 6.42 -15.64 12.10
C THR A 136 5.72 -16.92 12.53
N PRO A 137 6.40 -18.08 12.55
CA PRO A 137 5.77 -19.30 13.02
C PRO A 137 5.21 -19.04 14.41
N THR A 138 3.92 -19.33 14.61
CA THR A 138 3.31 -19.33 15.93
C THR A 138 4.13 -20.28 16.80
N PRO A 139 4.66 -19.84 17.96
CA PRO A 139 5.33 -20.74 18.87
C PRO A 139 4.38 -21.90 19.24
N ASP A 140 4.91 -23.10 19.38
CA ASP A 140 4.10 -24.25 19.79
C ASP A 140 3.33 -23.91 21.08
N ASN A 141 2.01 -24.14 21.08
CA ASN A 141 1.07 -23.91 22.20
C ASN A 141 0.67 -22.45 22.49
N CYS A 142 0.75 -21.54 21.51
CA CYS A 142 0.09 -20.23 21.55
C CYS A 142 -1.20 -20.19 20.73
#